data_AF-A0A930XZF5-F1
#
_entry.id   AF-A0A930XZF5-F1
#
_cell.length_a   1.000
_cell.length_b   1.000
_cell.length_c   1.000
_cell.angle_alpha   90.00
_cell.angle_beta   90.00
_cell.angle_gamma   90.00
#
_symmetry.space_group_name_H-M   'P 1'
#
loop_
_entity.id
_entity.type
_entity.pdbx_description
1 polymer ?
#
loop_
_entity_poly.entity_id
_entity_poly.type
_entity_poly.pdbx_seq_one_letter_code
_entity_poly.pdbx_strand_id
1 'polypeptide(L)'
;MTLSPEHITSYAETFIKVLIDYSPKLFSAFLILFIGLYVIRVLNRLIRRIMVKRDLDPTLTRFLADIFLWVLRVLLFVAFIDKLGIGTSSFVAILGAMGLAVGLSLQGSLSNFAGGMLIIMFKPFKVGDTIEAQGITGTVSEIQIFVTKLINGNNQTIFVPNGSLSNGTIINYSLQGFRRADLTLSISYDTDIKKAKDIITEVLNNNPKILKTPAAEVSVKLLTDSSIQLAVRPWANNADFGVVSSDTLESCKLAFDAAGIVIQPFVKEVSRNN
;
A
#
# COMPACT_ATOMS: atom_id res chain seq x y z
N MET A 1 32.92 8.36 74.44
CA MET A 1 33.11 8.67 73.01
C MET A 1 33.17 10.18 72.86
N THR A 2 34.34 10.76 73.14
CA THR A 2 34.55 12.21 73.07
C THR A 2 34.80 12.59 71.63
N LEU A 3 33.89 13.37 71.04
CA LEU A 3 34.08 13.98 69.72
C LEU A 3 35.24 14.98 69.82
N SER A 4 36.44 14.56 69.40
CA SER A 4 37.62 15.42 69.29
C SER A 4 37.41 16.47 68.18
N PRO A 5 37.78 17.75 68.40
CA PRO A 5 37.62 18.84 67.41
C PRO A 5 38.25 18.54 66.05
N GLU A 6 39.31 17.71 66.01
CA GLU A 6 40.02 17.31 64.80
C GLU A 6 39.20 16.40 63.86
N HIS A 7 38.29 15.60 64.40
CA HIS A 7 37.39 14.79 63.56
C HIS A 7 36.31 15.69 62.94
N ILE A 8 35.82 16.69 63.68
CA ILE A 8 34.80 17.64 63.21
C ILE A 8 35.36 18.50 62.07
N THR A 9 36.61 18.95 62.17
CA THR A 9 37.28 19.70 61.08
C THR A 9 37.55 18.83 59.86
N SER A 10 37.97 17.57 60.04
CA SER A 10 38.16 16.62 58.94
C SER A 10 36.86 16.30 58.16
N TYR A 11 35.74 16.09 58.87
CA TYR A 11 34.43 15.93 58.24
C TYR A 11 33.95 17.21 57.56
N ALA A 12 34.19 18.39 58.14
CA ALA A 12 33.84 19.67 57.55
C ALA A 12 34.65 19.96 56.27
N GLU A 13 35.96 19.70 56.26
CA GLU A 13 36.82 19.87 55.08
C GLU A 13 36.45 18.88 53.97
N THR A 14 36.14 17.64 54.32
CA THR A 14 35.67 16.63 53.36
C THR A 14 34.32 17.04 52.76
N PHE A 15 33.39 17.54 53.59
CA PHE A 15 32.10 18.04 53.13
C PHE A 15 32.25 19.26 52.21
N ILE A 16 33.13 20.22 52.55
CA ILE A 16 33.40 21.40 51.72
C ILE A 16 34.05 21.02 50.39
N LYS A 17 35.02 20.08 50.39
CA LYS A 17 35.62 19.58 49.13
C LYS A 17 34.59 18.91 48.23
N VAL A 18 33.76 18.03 48.78
CA VAL A 18 32.67 17.40 48.03
C VAL A 18 31.68 18.45 47.51
N LEU A 19 31.34 19.46 48.31
CA LEU A 19 30.46 20.54 47.88
C LEU A 19 31.04 21.33 46.70
N ILE A 20 32.33 21.67 46.77
CA ILE A 20 33.04 22.42 45.73
C ILE A 20 33.16 21.58 44.45
N ASP A 21 33.46 20.29 44.54
CA ASP A 21 33.64 19.41 43.37
C ASP A 21 32.32 19.09 42.64
N TYR A 22 31.19 19.03 43.37
CA TYR A 22 29.87 18.74 42.79
C TYR A 22 29.09 20.00 42.38
N SER A 23 29.43 21.19 42.92
CA SER A 23 28.77 22.45 42.59
C SER A 23 28.75 22.81 41.09
N PRO A 24 29.82 22.59 40.28
CA PRO A 24 29.83 22.96 38.86
C PRO A 24 28.98 21.99 38.03
N LYS A 25 28.93 20.70 38.42
CA LYS A 25 28.06 19.69 37.81
C LYS A 25 26.59 20.01 38.06
N LEU A 26 26.27 20.39 39.30
CA LEU A 26 24.91 20.78 39.67
C LEU A 26 24.49 22.05 38.90
N PHE A 27 25.34 23.07 38.89
CA PHE A 27 25.08 24.31 38.17
C PHE A 27 24.88 24.08 36.66
N SER A 28 25.78 23.33 36.01
CA SER A 28 25.68 23.03 34.58
C SER A 28 24.46 22.16 34.25
N ALA A 29 24.09 21.20 35.11
CA ALA A 29 22.87 20.42 34.95
C ALA A 29 21.61 21.30 34.98
N PHE A 30 21.49 22.16 35.99
CA PHE A 30 20.36 23.10 36.08
C PHE A 30 20.35 24.10 34.92
N LEU A 31 21.51 24.57 34.48
CA LEU A 31 21.61 25.44 33.31
C LEU A 31 21.04 24.76 32.05
N ILE A 32 21.40 23.50 31.79
CA ILE A 32 20.84 22.72 30.68
C ILE A 32 19.33 22.54 30.84
N LEU A 33 18.85 22.24 32.05
CA LEU A 33 17.42 22.06 32.30
C LEU A 33 16.63 23.34 32.00
N PHE A 34 17.07 24.49 32.51
CA PHE A 34 16.37 25.76 32.29
C PHE A 34 16.42 26.21 30.83
N ILE A 35 17.58 26.11 30.17
CA ILE A 35 17.72 26.43 28.75
C ILE A 35 16.87 25.47 27.91
N GLY A 36 16.92 24.18 28.19
CA GLY A 36 16.14 23.17 27.48
C GLY A 36 14.64 23.39 27.60
N LEU A 37 14.13 23.66 28.81
CA LEU A 37 12.72 23.98 29.02
C LEU A 37 12.30 25.26 28.28
N TYR A 38 13.19 26.26 28.24
CA TYR A 38 12.96 27.46 27.45
C TYR A 38 12.88 27.16 25.95
N VAL A 39 13.81 26.38 25.41
CA VAL A 39 13.82 25.93 24.00
C VAL A 39 12.55 25.15 23.66
N ILE A 40 12.14 24.20 24.50
CA ILE A 40 10.90 23.43 24.33
C ILE A 40 9.67 24.35 24.32
N ARG A 41 9.64 25.37 25.17
CA ARG A 41 8.57 26.37 25.19
C ARG A 41 8.53 27.19 23.92
N VAL A 42 9.68 27.59 23.37
CA VAL A 42 9.78 28.30 22.09
C VAL A 42 9.31 27.41 20.94
N LEU A 43 9.75 26.15 20.89
CA LEU A 43 9.33 25.16 19.91
C LEU A 43 7.80 24.94 19.94
N ASN A 44 7.20 24.80 21.12
CA ASN A 44 5.73 24.69 21.25
C ASN A 44 5.00 25.90 20.65
N ARG A 45 5.51 27.12 20.88
CA ARG A 45 4.92 28.34 20.30
C ARG A 45 5.04 28.35 18.77
N LEU A 46 6.18 27.91 18.22
CA LEU A 46 6.38 27.82 16.77
C LEU A 46 5.45 26.78 16.14
N ILE A 47 5.37 25.58 16.72
CA ILE A 47 4.50 24.50 16.28
C ILE A 47 3.05 24.99 16.23
N ARG A 48 2.55 25.59 17.33
CA ARG A 48 1.19 26.15 17.39
C ARG A 48 0.94 27.26 16.35
N ARG A 49 1.90 28.14 16.09
CA ARG A 49 1.76 29.19 15.07
C ARG A 49 1.66 28.61 13.65
N ILE A 50 2.50 27.63 13.32
CA ILE A 50 2.48 26.98 12.00
C ILE A 50 1.15 26.26 11.79
N MET A 51 0.63 25.65 12.84
CA MET A 51 -0.59 24.87 12.83
C MET A 51 -1.85 25.71 12.59
N VAL A 52 -1.99 26.85 13.29
CA VAL A 52 -3.11 27.80 13.05
C VAL A 52 -3.14 28.29 11.59
N LYS A 53 -1.97 28.35 10.93
CA LYS A 53 -1.85 28.83 9.55
C LYS A 53 -2.16 27.76 8.49
N ARG A 54 -2.21 26.47 8.85
CA ARG A 54 -2.26 25.33 7.91
C ARG A 54 -3.62 24.63 7.85
N ASP A 55 -4.64 25.13 8.56
CA ASP A 55 -6.02 24.60 8.58
C ASP A 55 -6.10 23.09 8.82
N LEU A 56 -5.17 22.57 9.63
CA LEU A 56 -5.14 21.17 10.03
C LEU A 56 -6.16 20.92 11.14
N ASP A 57 -6.70 19.69 11.19
CA ASP A 57 -7.59 19.27 12.28
C ASP A 57 -6.96 19.61 13.65
N PRO A 58 -7.62 20.43 14.49
CA PRO A 58 -7.05 20.88 15.76
C PRO A 58 -6.71 19.75 16.74
N THR A 59 -7.43 18.63 16.68
CA THR A 59 -7.22 17.46 17.52
C THR A 59 -5.96 16.70 17.12
N LEU A 60 -5.81 16.36 15.84
CA LEU A 60 -4.63 15.65 15.33
C LEU A 60 -3.35 16.47 15.56
N THR A 61 -3.48 17.75 15.32
CA THR A 61 -2.46 18.78 15.53
C THR A 61 -1.96 18.80 16.97
N ARG A 62 -2.89 18.94 17.93
CA ARG A 62 -2.55 18.95 19.35
C ARG A 62 -1.90 17.64 19.79
N PHE A 63 -2.41 16.50 19.32
CA PHE A 63 -1.87 15.19 19.63
C PHE A 63 -0.41 15.03 19.19
N LEU A 64 -0.08 15.37 17.94
CA LEU A 64 1.29 15.30 17.42
C LEU A 64 2.25 16.27 18.14
N ALA A 65 1.79 17.48 18.42
CA ALA A 65 2.58 18.46 19.16
C ALA A 65 2.88 17.97 20.58
N ASP A 66 1.90 17.40 21.27
CA ASP A 66 2.07 16.88 22.63
C ASP A 66 3.04 15.69 22.65
N ILE A 67 2.96 14.75 21.70
CA ILE A 67 3.94 13.65 21.56
C ILE A 67 5.36 14.21 21.38
N PHE A 68 5.56 15.13 20.44
CA PHE A 68 6.86 15.70 20.16
C PHE A 68 7.46 16.43 21.37
N LEU A 69 6.64 17.22 22.07
CA LEU A 69 7.07 17.93 23.28
C LEU A 69 7.39 16.98 24.42
N TRP A 70 6.66 15.88 24.58
CA TRP A 70 6.96 14.85 25.57
C TRP A 70 8.28 14.14 25.28
N VAL A 71 8.54 13.78 24.02
CA VAL A 71 9.84 13.20 23.60
C VAL A 71 11.00 14.13 23.96
N LEU A 72 10.89 15.43 23.63
CA LEU A 72 11.92 16.41 23.98
C LEU A 72 12.13 16.57 25.49
N ARG A 73 11.05 16.54 26.28
CA ARG A 73 11.13 16.61 27.75
C ARG A 73 11.83 15.40 28.34
N VAL A 74 11.55 14.20 27.83
CA VAL A 74 12.20 12.97 28.27
C VAL A 74 13.69 13.01 27.94
N LEU A 75 14.06 13.40 26.72
CA LEU A 75 15.47 13.55 26.32
C LEU A 75 16.21 14.59 27.18
N LEU A 76 15.56 15.73 27.46
CA LEU A 76 16.12 16.76 28.34
C LEU A 76 16.33 16.24 29.76
N PHE A 77 15.38 15.47 30.28
CA PHE A 77 15.48 14.89 31.62
C PHE A 77 16.64 13.88 31.72
N VAL A 78 16.83 13.04 30.70
CA VAL A 78 17.98 12.13 30.63
C VAL A 78 19.29 12.92 30.59
N ALA A 79 19.39 13.97 29.76
CA ALA A 79 20.58 14.83 29.69
C ALA A 79 20.87 15.55 31.02
N PHE A 80 19.82 15.95 31.75
CA PHE A 80 19.94 16.54 33.08
C PHE A 80 20.52 15.54 34.10
N ILE A 81 19.98 14.31 34.16
CA ILE A 81 20.48 13.24 35.04
C ILE A 81 21.93 12.87 34.71
N ASP A 82 22.28 12.81 33.42
CA ASP A 82 23.63 12.51 32.95
C ASP A 82 24.65 13.53 33.49
N LYS A 83 24.30 14.83 33.43
CA LYS A 83 25.17 15.88 33.99
C LYS A 83 25.32 15.85 35.50
N LEU A 84 24.36 15.29 36.23
CA LEU A 84 24.50 15.06 37.66
C LEU A 84 25.47 13.91 37.98
N GLY A 85 25.96 13.17 36.97
CA GLY A 85 26.87 12.04 37.14
C GLY A 85 26.17 10.75 37.56
N ILE A 86 24.85 10.69 37.43
CA ILE A 86 24.05 9.49 37.68
C ILE A 86 24.10 8.62 36.42
N GLY A 87 24.33 7.31 36.56
CA GLY A 87 24.35 6.39 35.43
C GLY A 87 23.01 6.37 34.68
N THR A 88 23.00 6.92 33.47
CA THR A 88 21.80 7.01 32.63
C THR A 88 21.53 5.75 31.81
N SER A 89 22.46 4.78 31.79
CA SER A 89 22.37 3.56 30.97
C SER A 89 21.07 2.78 31.19
N SER A 90 20.61 2.62 32.43
CA SER A 90 19.34 1.93 32.73
C SER A 90 18.12 2.69 32.20
N PHE A 91 18.14 4.03 32.26
CA PHE A 91 17.07 4.86 31.69
C PHE A 91 17.07 4.79 30.16
N VAL A 92 18.24 4.87 29.54
CA VAL A 92 18.39 4.74 28.08
C VAL A 92 17.92 3.36 27.62
N ALA A 93 18.23 2.29 28.36
CA ALA A 93 17.78 0.93 28.06
C ALA A 93 16.25 0.81 28.10
N ILE A 94 15.60 1.33 29.15
CA ILE A 94 14.14 1.32 29.28
C ILE A 94 13.48 2.15 28.17
N LEU A 95 13.99 3.36 27.91
CA LEU A 95 13.48 4.22 26.85
C LEU A 95 13.68 3.61 25.46
N GLY A 96 14.81 2.95 25.24
CA GLY A 96 15.08 2.20 24.00
C GLY A 96 14.09 1.05 23.82
N ALA A 97 13.82 0.26 24.87
CA ALA A 97 12.83 -0.81 24.84
C ALA A 97 11.40 -0.28 24.59
N MET A 98 11.01 0.81 25.25
CA MET A 98 9.73 1.48 25.00
C MET A 98 9.63 2.01 23.57
N GLY A 99 10.69 2.64 23.06
CA GLY A 99 10.77 3.15 21.70
C GLY A 99 10.64 2.05 20.66
N LEU A 100 11.31 0.91 20.87
CA LEU A 100 11.17 -0.28 20.04
C LEU A 100 9.73 -0.81 20.06
N ALA A 101 9.12 -0.94 21.23
CA ALA A 101 7.74 -1.41 21.37
C ALA A 101 6.75 -0.50 20.62
N VAL A 102 6.87 0.82 20.75
CA VAL A 102 6.06 1.79 20.01
C VAL A 102 6.34 1.70 18.50
N GLY A 103 7.60 1.59 18.10
CA GLY A 103 8.00 1.46 16.69
C GLY A 103 7.42 0.21 16.04
N LEU A 104 7.49 -0.94 16.71
CA LEU A 104 6.89 -2.19 16.25
C LEU A 104 5.36 -2.09 16.19
N SER A 105 4.73 -1.42 17.16
CA SER A 105 3.28 -1.17 17.12
C SER A 105 2.87 -0.29 15.93
N LEU A 106 3.71 0.65 15.51
CA LEU A 106 3.46 1.56 14.39
C LEU A 106 3.99 1.05 13.05
N GLN A 107 4.65 -0.11 13.02
CA GLN A 107 5.32 -0.64 11.82
C GLN A 107 4.38 -0.73 10.61
N GLY A 108 3.13 -1.20 10.81
CA GLY A 108 2.14 -1.30 9.73
C GLY A 108 1.76 0.06 9.14
N SER A 109 1.53 1.06 9.98
CA SER A 109 1.17 2.42 9.54
C SER A 109 2.34 3.10 8.81
N LEU A 110 3.57 2.89 9.29
CA LEU A 110 4.76 3.43 8.65
C LEU A 110 5.03 2.76 7.29
N SER A 111 4.79 1.45 7.19
CA SER A 111 4.83 0.70 5.92
C SER A 111 3.84 1.27 4.90
N ASN A 112 2.61 1.58 5.32
CA ASN A 112 1.61 2.20 4.46
C ASN A 112 2.01 3.61 4.02
N PHE A 113 2.57 4.42 4.93
CA PHE A 113 3.08 5.75 4.58
C PHE A 113 4.20 5.66 3.52
N ALA A 114 5.18 4.80 3.75
CA ALA A 114 6.29 4.59 2.82
C ALA A 114 5.79 4.06 1.47
N GLY A 115 4.86 3.09 1.48
CA GLY A 115 4.22 2.56 0.28
C GLY A 115 3.50 3.64 -0.53
N GLY A 116 2.79 4.56 0.15
CA GLY A 116 2.13 5.69 -0.50
C GLY A 116 3.12 6.62 -1.19
N MET A 117 4.25 6.92 -0.54
CA MET A 117 5.32 7.72 -1.13
C MET A 117 5.95 7.05 -2.36
N LEU A 118 6.19 5.74 -2.30
CA LEU A 118 6.70 4.96 -3.43
C LEU A 118 5.74 4.95 -4.62
N ILE A 119 4.44 4.78 -4.37
CA ILE A 119 3.40 4.85 -5.41
C ILE A 119 3.40 6.22 -6.09
N ILE A 120 3.46 7.31 -5.32
CA ILE A 120 3.47 8.67 -5.87
C ILE A 120 4.76 8.96 -6.66
N MET A 121 5.90 8.46 -6.18
CA MET A 121 7.21 8.67 -6.78
C MET A 121 7.40 7.89 -8.08
N PHE A 122 7.15 6.58 -8.05
CA PHE A 122 7.39 5.69 -9.20
C PHE A 122 6.17 5.54 -10.12
N LYS A 123 4.98 5.91 -9.64
CA LYS A 123 3.71 5.88 -10.39
C LYS A 123 3.47 4.58 -11.16
N PRO A 124 3.50 3.40 -10.49
CA PRO A 124 3.09 2.14 -11.14
C PRO A 124 1.62 2.18 -11.61
N PHE A 125 0.83 3.07 -11.02
CA PHE A 125 -0.51 3.45 -11.45
C PHE A 125 -0.79 4.89 -11.02
N LYS A 126 -1.85 5.49 -11.58
CA LYS A 126 -2.34 6.83 -11.22
C LYS A 126 -3.86 6.82 -11.00
N VAL A 127 -4.38 7.91 -10.47
CA VAL A 127 -5.84 8.14 -10.40
C VAL A 127 -6.45 8.03 -11.80
N GLY A 128 -7.52 7.25 -11.91
CA GLY A 128 -8.19 6.89 -13.16
C GLY A 128 -7.73 5.57 -13.79
N ASP A 129 -6.62 4.98 -13.34
CA ASP A 129 -6.20 3.66 -13.84
C ASP A 129 -7.05 2.55 -13.24
N THR A 130 -7.39 1.54 -14.04
CA THR A 130 -7.98 0.29 -13.54
C THR A 130 -6.87 -0.70 -13.25
N ILE A 131 -6.79 -1.12 -11.99
CA ILE A 131 -5.77 -2.05 -11.50
C ILE A 131 -6.42 -3.28 -10.88
N GLU A 132 -5.67 -4.38 -10.87
CA GLU A 132 -5.93 -5.52 -10.02
C GLU A 132 -4.75 -5.74 -9.08
N ALA A 133 -5.05 -5.83 -7.78
CA ALA A 133 -4.08 -6.12 -6.75
C ALA A 133 -4.76 -6.91 -5.64
N GLN A 134 -4.06 -7.92 -5.10
CA GLN A 134 -4.57 -8.80 -4.04
C GLN A 134 -5.95 -9.43 -4.36
N GLY A 135 -6.21 -9.77 -5.63
CA GLY A 135 -7.49 -10.35 -6.08
C GLY A 135 -8.65 -9.36 -6.15
N ILE A 136 -8.37 -8.05 -5.99
CA ILE A 136 -9.36 -6.98 -6.08
C ILE A 136 -9.10 -6.17 -7.34
N THR A 137 -10.11 -6.05 -8.20
CA THR A 137 -10.06 -5.22 -9.41
C THR A 137 -10.90 -3.96 -9.22
N GLY A 138 -10.34 -2.80 -9.56
CA GLY A 138 -11.06 -1.53 -9.50
C GLY A 138 -10.30 -0.36 -10.10
N THR A 139 -11.02 0.73 -10.36
CA THR A 139 -10.45 1.99 -10.83
C THR A 139 -10.00 2.84 -9.66
N VAL A 140 -8.77 3.35 -9.74
CA VAL A 140 -8.16 4.18 -8.70
C VAL A 140 -8.88 5.52 -8.65
N SER A 141 -9.58 5.79 -7.56
CA SER A 141 -10.28 7.05 -7.32
C SER A 141 -9.38 8.08 -6.64
N GLU A 142 -8.58 7.66 -5.66
CA GLU A 142 -7.73 8.56 -4.88
C GLU A 142 -6.57 7.77 -4.26
N ILE A 143 -5.39 8.40 -4.16
CA ILE A 143 -4.24 7.86 -3.42
C ILE A 143 -4.05 8.73 -2.17
N GLN A 144 -4.46 8.22 -1.02
CA GLN A 144 -4.31 8.90 0.28
C GLN A 144 -2.99 8.49 0.93
N ILE A 145 -2.67 9.09 2.09
CA ILE A 145 -1.39 8.89 2.78
C ILE A 145 -1.16 7.41 3.15
N PHE A 146 -2.19 6.71 3.65
CA PHE A 146 -2.06 5.33 4.13
C PHE A 146 -2.79 4.30 3.24
N VAL A 147 -3.77 4.74 2.47
CA VAL A 147 -4.63 3.86 1.68
C VAL A 147 -4.85 4.42 0.28
N THR A 148 -5.09 3.54 -0.68
CA THR A 148 -5.59 3.88 -2.01
C THR A 148 -7.05 3.48 -2.10
N LYS A 149 -7.89 4.39 -2.57
CA LYS A 149 -9.32 4.18 -2.78
C LYS A 149 -9.56 3.67 -4.19
N LEU A 150 -10.15 2.49 -4.30
CA LEU A 150 -10.57 1.88 -5.55
C LEU A 150 -12.10 1.89 -5.65
N ILE A 151 -12.63 2.00 -6.86
CA ILE A 151 -14.05 1.81 -7.17
C ILE A 151 -14.16 0.61 -8.10
N ASN A 152 -14.85 -0.45 -7.68
CA ASN A 152 -15.03 -1.63 -8.53
C ASN A 152 -16.18 -1.45 -9.54
N GLY A 153 -16.36 -2.42 -10.44
CA GLY A 153 -17.43 -2.39 -11.46
C GLY A 153 -18.85 -2.35 -10.89
N ASN A 154 -19.03 -2.74 -9.62
CA ASN A 154 -20.30 -2.68 -8.90
C ASN A 154 -20.51 -1.35 -8.15
N ASN A 155 -19.67 -0.34 -8.42
CA ASN A 155 -19.68 0.96 -7.76
C ASN A 155 -19.45 0.90 -6.24
N GLN A 156 -18.75 -0.13 -5.75
CA GLN A 156 -18.35 -0.25 -4.35
C GLN A 156 -16.99 0.40 -4.14
N THR A 157 -16.87 1.18 -3.08
CA THR A 157 -15.59 1.75 -2.65
C THR A 157 -14.79 0.72 -1.85
N ILE A 158 -13.54 0.50 -2.24
CA ILE A 158 -12.61 -0.41 -1.58
C ILE A 158 -11.38 0.38 -1.15
N PHE A 159 -11.00 0.27 0.12
CA PHE A 159 -9.80 0.89 0.66
C PHE A 159 -8.69 -0.16 0.77
N VAL A 160 -7.61 0.03 0.02
CA VAL A 160 -6.47 -0.89 0.03
C VAL A 160 -5.27 -0.19 0.68
N PRO A 161 -4.63 -0.80 1.70
CA PRO A 161 -3.43 -0.24 2.32
C PRO A 161 -2.30 -0.06 1.29
N ASN A 162 -1.67 1.12 1.29
CA ASN A 162 -0.62 1.44 0.34
C ASN A 162 0.59 0.52 0.46
N GLY A 163 0.91 0.04 1.67
CA GLY A 163 2.01 -0.87 1.91
C GLY A 163 1.78 -2.24 1.25
N SER A 164 0.53 -2.69 1.16
CA SER A 164 0.19 -3.92 0.42
C SER A 164 0.35 -3.71 -1.09
N LEU A 165 -0.06 -2.56 -1.60
CA LEU A 165 0.09 -2.21 -3.03
C LEU A 165 1.56 -2.06 -3.43
N SER A 166 2.38 -1.40 -2.61
CA SER A 166 3.79 -1.17 -2.95
C SER A 166 4.66 -2.43 -2.87
N ASN A 167 4.27 -3.41 -2.04
CA ASN A 167 5.03 -4.66 -1.84
C ASN A 167 4.49 -5.84 -2.68
N GLY A 168 3.25 -5.75 -3.15
CA GLY A 168 2.58 -6.81 -3.90
C GLY A 168 2.66 -6.63 -5.42
N THR A 169 2.22 -7.66 -6.14
CA THR A 169 2.04 -7.58 -7.60
C THR A 169 0.82 -6.72 -7.93
N ILE A 170 0.99 -5.80 -8.88
CA ILE A 170 -0.08 -4.98 -9.42
C ILE A 170 -0.21 -5.28 -10.91
N ILE A 171 -1.40 -5.63 -11.36
CA ILE A 171 -1.76 -5.69 -12.77
C ILE A 171 -2.43 -4.37 -13.13
N ASN A 172 -1.79 -3.56 -13.97
CA ASN A 172 -2.39 -2.31 -14.45
C ASN A 172 -2.99 -2.54 -15.85
N TYR A 173 -4.31 -2.42 -15.97
CA TYR A 173 -5.01 -2.59 -17.24
C TYR A 173 -4.98 -1.32 -18.11
N SER A 174 -4.72 -0.15 -17.53
CA SER A 174 -4.81 1.14 -18.22
C SER A 174 -3.53 1.56 -18.92
N LEU A 175 -2.36 1.16 -18.41
CA LEU A 175 -1.07 1.73 -18.80
C LEU A 175 -0.69 1.47 -20.27
N GLN A 176 -1.03 0.30 -20.83
CA GLN A 176 -0.72 -0.07 -22.21
C GLN A 176 -1.72 0.46 -23.25
N GLY A 177 -2.86 1.04 -22.81
CA GLY A 177 -3.89 1.62 -23.69
C GLY A 177 -4.79 0.63 -24.45
N PHE A 178 -4.28 -0.56 -24.76
CA PHE A 178 -5.02 -1.65 -25.38
C PHE A 178 -4.65 -2.98 -24.73
N ARG A 179 -5.51 -3.99 -24.87
CA ARG A 179 -5.31 -5.32 -24.29
C ARG A 179 -5.98 -6.41 -25.11
N ARG A 180 -5.53 -7.65 -24.89
CA ARG A 180 -6.03 -8.86 -25.55
C ARG A 180 -7.11 -9.50 -24.71
N ALA A 181 -8.22 -9.91 -25.32
CA ALA A 181 -9.18 -10.79 -24.67
C ALA A 181 -8.76 -12.24 -24.88
N ASP A 182 -8.89 -13.08 -23.86
CA ASP A 182 -8.62 -14.53 -23.97
C ASP A 182 -9.96 -15.28 -23.92
N LEU A 183 -10.62 -15.39 -25.08
CA LEU A 183 -11.92 -16.07 -25.22
C LEU A 183 -11.72 -17.53 -25.61
N THR A 184 -12.67 -18.39 -25.23
CA THR A 184 -12.65 -19.81 -25.57
C THR A 184 -14.01 -20.21 -26.16
N LEU A 185 -13.99 -20.77 -27.37
CA LEU A 185 -15.17 -21.33 -28.04
C LEU A 185 -14.99 -22.83 -28.23
N SER A 186 -16.02 -23.63 -27.98
CA SER A 186 -15.96 -25.08 -28.10
C SER A 186 -16.79 -25.56 -29.29
N ILE A 187 -16.18 -26.32 -30.21
CA ILE A 187 -16.86 -26.91 -31.37
C ILE A 187 -16.90 -28.44 -31.27
N SER A 188 -17.88 -29.08 -31.93
CA SER A 188 -17.94 -30.55 -32.03
C SER A 188 -16.71 -31.10 -32.77
N TYR A 189 -16.32 -32.34 -32.46
CA TYR A 189 -15.30 -33.09 -33.21
C TYR A 189 -15.69 -33.32 -34.67
N ASP A 190 -16.99 -33.31 -34.98
CA ASP A 190 -17.51 -33.45 -36.34
C ASP A 190 -17.33 -32.16 -37.18
N THR A 191 -16.90 -31.06 -36.56
CA THR A 191 -16.71 -29.77 -37.23
C THR A 191 -15.31 -29.69 -37.85
N ASP A 192 -15.24 -29.27 -39.11
CA ASP A 192 -13.96 -28.90 -39.74
C ASP A 192 -13.34 -27.69 -39.02
N ILE A 193 -12.22 -27.92 -38.36
CA ILE A 193 -11.45 -26.91 -37.61
C ILE A 193 -11.06 -25.74 -38.51
N LYS A 194 -10.67 -26.00 -39.76
CA LYS A 194 -10.25 -24.94 -40.69
C LYS A 194 -11.43 -24.04 -41.01
N LYS A 195 -12.58 -24.62 -41.36
CA LYS A 195 -13.82 -23.87 -41.61
C LYS A 195 -14.23 -23.03 -40.39
N ALA A 196 -14.17 -23.60 -39.19
CA ALA A 196 -14.48 -22.86 -37.97
C ALA A 196 -13.53 -21.68 -37.72
N LYS A 197 -12.22 -21.88 -37.94
CA LYS A 197 -11.21 -20.82 -37.82
C LYS A 197 -11.42 -19.71 -38.85
N ASP A 198 -11.74 -20.05 -40.09
CA ASP A 198 -11.96 -19.07 -41.15
C ASP A 198 -13.17 -18.18 -40.83
N ILE A 199 -14.27 -18.76 -40.35
CA ILE A 199 -15.46 -18.02 -39.91
C ILE A 199 -15.15 -17.10 -38.72
N ILE A 200 -14.46 -17.59 -37.68
CA ILE A 200 -14.06 -16.75 -36.56
C ILE A 200 -13.18 -15.59 -37.06
N THR A 201 -12.21 -15.88 -37.94
CA THR A 201 -11.30 -14.86 -38.47
C THR A 201 -12.05 -13.79 -39.26
N GLU A 202 -13.06 -14.17 -40.03
CA GLU A 202 -13.95 -13.23 -40.74
C GLU A 202 -14.73 -12.36 -39.75
N VAL A 203 -15.34 -12.94 -38.72
CA VAL A 203 -16.05 -12.21 -37.66
C VAL A 203 -15.13 -11.17 -37.00
N LEU A 204 -13.90 -11.58 -36.66
CA LEU A 204 -12.92 -10.69 -36.04
C LEU A 204 -12.49 -9.55 -36.97
N ASN A 205 -12.27 -9.84 -38.26
CA ASN A 205 -11.86 -8.84 -39.25
C ASN A 205 -12.97 -7.83 -39.58
N ASN A 206 -14.24 -8.24 -39.45
CA ASN A 206 -15.40 -7.39 -39.71
C ASN A 206 -15.73 -6.46 -38.54
N ASN A 207 -15.20 -6.68 -37.34
CA ASN A 207 -15.44 -5.82 -36.20
C ASN A 207 -14.47 -4.61 -36.20
N PRO A 208 -14.96 -3.36 -36.39
CA PRO A 208 -14.10 -2.19 -36.50
C PRO A 208 -13.40 -1.80 -35.19
N LYS A 209 -13.84 -2.34 -34.04
CA LYS A 209 -13.25 -2.07 -32.72
C LYS A 209 -12.08 -3.02 -32.40
N ILE A 210 -11.89 -4.07 -33.19
CA ILE A 210 -10.76 -4.99 -33.04
C ILE A 210 -9.55 -4.39 -33.76
N LEU A 211 -8.42 -4.37 -33.06
CA LEU A 211 -7.17 -3.87 -33.62
C LEU A 211 -6.65 -4.84 -34.70
N LYS A 212 -6.20 -4.27 -35.82
CA LYS A 212 -5.53 -5.01 -36.90
C LYS A 212 -4.06 -5.30 -36.58
N THR A 213 -3.47 -4.51 -35.69
CA THR A 213 -2.08 -4.65 -35.26
C THR A 213 -2.01 -4.33 -33.76
N PRO A 214 -1.70 -5.30 -32.89
CA PRO A 214 -1.43 -6.71 -33.20
C PRO A 214 -2.66 -7.42 -33.79
N ALA A 215 -2.42 -8.39 -34.69
CA ALA A 215 -3.50 -9.17 -35.29
C ALA A 215 -4.14 -10.10 -34.25
N ALA A 216 -5.45 -10.33 -34.39
CA ALA A 216 -6.14 -11.31 -33.57
C ALA A 216 -5.65 -12.73 -33.89
N GLU A 217 -5.56 -13.59 -32.88
CA GLU A 217 -5.12 -14.96 -33.02
C GLU A 217 -6.31 -15.92 -32.85
N VAL A 218 -6.42 -16.90 -33.74
CA VAL A 218 -7.35 -18.03 -33.60
C VAL A 218 -6.56 -19.33 -33.69
N SER A 219 -6.53 -20.09 -32.59
CA SER A 219 -5.76 -21.33 -32.48
C SER A 219 -6.51 -22.41 -31.72
N VAL A 220 -6.15 -23.67 -31.93
CA VAL A 220 -6.69 -24.77 -31.12
C VAL A 220 -6.02 -24.68 -29.75
N LYS A 221 -6.82 -24.51 -28.71
CA LYS A 221 -6.38 -24.38 -27.31
C LYS A 221 -6.20 -25.74 -26.65
N LEU A 222 -7.21 -26.60 -26.79
CA LEU A 222 -7.28 -27.88 -26.10
C LEU A 222 -8.25 -28.82 -26.82
N LEU A 223 -7.91 -30.11 -26.88
CA LEU A 223 -8.82 -31.19 -27.25
C LEU A 223 -9.35 -31.81 -25.95
N THR A 224 -10.67 -31.78 -25.76
CA THR A 224 -11.35 -32.32 -24.55
C THR A 224 -12.15 -33.57 -24.92
N ASP A 225 -12.65 -34.34 -23.95
CA ASP A 225 -13.38 -35.57 -24.24
C ASP A 225 -14.63 -35.39 -25.13
N SER A 226 -15.25 -34.19 -25.10
CA SER A 226 -16.50 -33.90 -25.81
C SER A 226 -16.41 -32.74 -26.82
N SER A 227 -15.26 -32.08 -26.96
CA SER A 227 -15.12 -30.95 -27.89
C SER A 227 -13.69 -30.52 -28.20
N ILE A 228 -13.57 -29.73 -29.26
CA ILE A 228 -12.36 -29.00 -29.61
C ILE A 228 -12.52 -27.56 -29.10
N GLN A 229 -11.66 -27.13 -28.18
CA GLN A 229 -11.62 -25.74 -27.70
C GLN A 229 -10.72 -24.90 -28.59
N LEU A 230 -11.27 -23.83 -29.15
CA LEU A 230 -10.56 -22.79 -29.89
C LEU A 230 -10.30 -21.59 -28.98
N ALA A 231 -9.05 -21.14 -28.92
CA ALA A 231 -8.68 -19.85 -28.34
C ALA A 231 -8.94 -18.76 -29.38
N VAL A 232 -9.71 -17.75 -28.98
CA VAL A 232 -10.04 -16.58 -29.80
C VAL A 232 -9.52 -15.34 -29.08
N ARG A 233 -8.53 -14.68 -29.69
CA ARG A 233 -7.75 -13.65 -29.02
C ARG A 233 -7.76 -12.30 -29.75
N PRO A 234 -8.88 -11.56 -29.69
CA PRO A 234 -8.93 -10.21 -30.24
C PRO A 234 -8.16 -9.22 -29.37
N TRP A 235 -7.56 -8.24 -30.01
CA TRP A 235 -6.96 -7.07 -29.36
C TRP A 235 -7.93 -5.89 -29.47
N ALA A 236 -8.11 -5.15 -28.38
CA ALA A 236 -9.01 -3.98 -28.35
C ALA A 236 -8.44 -2.88 -27.47
N ASN A 237 -8.83 -1.64 -27.77
CA ASN A 237 -8.58 -0.52 -26.87
C ASN A 237 -9.30 -0.74 -25.53
N ASN A 238 -8.76 -0.19 -24.45
CA ASN A 238 -9.31 -0.39 -23.10
C ASN A 238 -10.77 0.07 -22.96
N ALA A 239 -11.16 1.14 -23.66
CA ALA A 239 -12.53 1.64 -23.68
C ALA A 239 -13.52 0.67 -24.34
N ASP A 240 -13.09 -0.01 -25.41
CA ASP A 240 -13.92 -0.92 -26.19
C ASP A 240 -13.84 -2.37 -25.71
N PHE A 241 -12.87 -2.70 -24.85
CA PHE A 241 -12.54 -4.08 -24.50
C PHE A 241 -13.74 -4.91 -24.02
N GLY A 242 -14.58 -4.34 -23.15
CA GLY A 242 -15.75 -5.05 -22.61
C GLY A 242 -16.73 -5.41 -23.74
N VAL A 243 -17.01 -4.43 -24.60
CA VAL A 243 -17.90 -4.60 -25.76
C VAL A 243 -17.31 -5.58 -26.75
N VAL A 244 -16.03 -5.45 -27.13
CA VAL A 244 -15.37 -6.38 -28.05
C VAL A 244 -15.39 -7.82 -27.52
N SER A 245 -15.17 -8.02 -26.22
CA SER A 245 -15.18 -9.36 -25.62
C SER A 245 -16.54 -10.04 -25.75
N SER A 246 -17.62 -9.31 -25.43
CA SER A 246 -19.00 -9.82 -25.54
C SER A 246 -19.46 -9.95 -27.00
N ASP A 247 -19.29 -8.92 -27.82
CA ASP A 247 -19.72 -8.89 -29.22
C ASP A 247 -19.02 -9.99 -30.04
N THR A 248 -17.75 -10.30 -29.74
CA THR A 248 -17.03 -11.38 -30.42
C THR A 248 -17.68 -12.73 -30.16
N LEU A 249 -18.05 -13.02 -28.91
CA LEU A 249 -18.72 -14.28 -28.56
C LEU A 249 -20.08 -14.40 -29.26
N GLU A 250 -20.88 -13.33 -29.22
CA GLU A 250 -22.19 -13.29 -29.85
C GLU A 250 -22.10 -13.43 -31.38
N SER A 251 -21.22 -12.66 -32.01
CA SER A 251 -21.04 -12.68 -33.47
C SER A 251 -20.52 -14.04 -33.95
N CYS A 252 -19.60 -14.67 -33.20
CA CYS A 252 -19.14 -16.02 -33.52
C CYS A 252 -20.27 -17.04 -33.38
N LYS A 253 -21.13 -16.92 -32.36
CA LYS A 253 -22.30 -17.79 -32.19
C LYS A 253 -23.24 -17.70 -33.40
N LEU A 254 -23.61 -16.50 -33.79
CA LEU A 254 -24.50 -16.25 -34.93
C LEU A 254 -23.89 -16.75 -36.25
N ALA A 255 -22.59 -16.53 -36.46
CA ALA A 255 -21.90 -16.99 -37.67
C ALA A 255 -21.80 -18.52 -37.73
N PHE A 256 -21.57 -19.18 -36.60
CA PHE A 256 -21.60 -20.64 -36.52
C PHE A 256 -22.99 -21.22 -36.77
N ASP A 257 -24.05 -20.60 -36.24
CA ASP A 257 -25.42 -21.03 -36.51
C ASP A 257 -25.77 -20.92 -38.00
N ALA A 258 -25.40 -19.82 -38.65
CA ALA A 258 -25.61 -19.62 -40.08
C ALA A 258 -24.82 -20.62 -40.94
N ALA A 259 -23.64 -21.04 -40.48
CA ALA A 259 -22.79 -22.01 -41.17
C ALA A 259 -23.12 -23.48 -40.87
N GLY A 260 -24.12 -23.73 -40.01
CA GLY A 260 -24.50 -25.08 -39.55
C GLY A 260 -23.48 -25.74 -38.62
N ILE A 261 -22.62 -24.95 -37.97
CA ILE A 261 -21.59 -25.44 -37.04
C ILE A 261 -22.20 -25.57 -35.65
N VAL A 262 -22.16 -26.79 -35.10
CA VAL A 262 -22.62 -27.07 -33.75
C VAL A 262 -21.53 -26.72 -32.75
N ILE A 263 -21.72 -25.60 -32.04
CA ILE A 263 -21.01 -25.27 -30.81
C ILE A 263 -21.55 -26.23 -29.75
N GLN A 264 -20.67 -27.07 -29.20
CA GLN A 264 -20.95 -28.22 -28.32
C GLN A 264 -22.42 -28.68 -28.18
N PRO A 265 -22.75 -29.94 -28.51
CA PRO A 265 -24.11 -30.44 -28.27
C PRO A 265 -24.44 -30.34 -26.78
N PHE A 266 -25.64 -29.85 -26.44
CA PHE A 266 -26.22 -30.01 -25.11
C PHE A 266 -26.00 -31.46 -24.66
N VAL A 267 -25.56 -31.67 -23.42
CA VAL A 267 -25.52 -33.01 -22.81
C VAL A 267 -26.96 -33.53 -22.82
N LYS A 268 -27.33 -34.29 -23.85
CA LYS A 268 -28.58 -35.03 -23.86
C LYS A 268 -28.32 -36.27 -23.03
N GLU A 269 -28.64 -36.21 -21.74
CA GLU A 269 -28.82 -37.44 -20.97
C GLU A 269 -29.93 -38.24 -21.63
N VAL A 270 -29.54 -39.26 -22.40
CA VAL A 270 -30.50 -40.25 -22.86
C VAL A 270 -30.82 -41.10 -21.64
N SER A 271 -31.84 -40.71 -20.89
CA SER A 271 -32.51 -41.59 -19.95
C SER A 271 -32.91 -42.85 -20.72
N ARG A 272 -32.16 -43.94 -20.52
CA ARG A 272 -32.59 -45.26 -20.95
C ARG A 272 -33.75 -45.66 -20.06
N ASN A 273 -34.97 -45.36 -20.50
CA ASN A 273 -36.14 -46.12 -20.05
C ASN A 273 -35.98 -47.52 -20.63
N ASN A 274 -35.52 -48.46 -19.80
CA ASN A 274 -35.76 -49.90 -19.92
C ASN A 274 -35.71 -50.50 -18.52
#